data_AF-A0A015TUP7-F1
#
_entry.id   AF-A0A015TUP7-F1
#
_cell.length_a   1.000
_cell.length_b   1.000
_cell.length_c   1.000
_cell.angle_alpha   90.00
_cell.angle_beta   90.00
_cell.angle_gamma   90.00
#
_symmetry.space_group_name_H-M   'P 1'
#
loop_
_entity.id
_entity.type
_entity.pdbx_description
1 polymer ?
#
loop_
_entity_poly.entity_id
_entity_poly.type
_entity_poly.pdbx_seq_one_letter_code
_entity_poly.pdbx_strand_id
1 'polypeptide(L)'
;MYEKDKILNSFPPDLAKDVRRVLDMLVMKNDDISSRYYIVNLGGLNIAIPERVYMREQTPSNMTAVQRNILDCIFTRHNNGFVRQRHLQNLISCTEYWTIPFCFKLLG
;
A
#
# COMPACT_ATOMS: atom_id res chain seq x y z
N MET A 1 -13.58 5.99 9.85
CA MET A 1 -12.28 5.29 9.81
C MET A 1 -11.24 6.32 9.39
N TYR A 2 -10.15 6.46 10.15
CA TYR A 2 -9.12 7.44 9.82
C TYR A 2 -8.36 7.00 8.56
N GLU A 3 -7.79 7.93 7.79
CA GLU A 3 -7.08 7.60 6.53
C GLU A 3 -5.97 6.57 6.73
N LYS A 4 -5.24 6.69 7.85
CA LYS A 4 -4.20 5.74 8.25
C LYS A 4 -4.76 4.33 8.52
N ASP A 5 -5.95 4.22 9.09
CA ASP A 5 -6.58 2.92 9.38
C ASP A 5 -6.96 2.18 8.09
N LYS A 6 -7.39 2.91 7.06
CA LYS A 6 -7.68 2.35 5.73
C LYS A 6 -6.45 1.64 5.16
N ILE A 7 -5.27 2.27 5.28
CA ILE A 7 -4.01 1.67 4.84
C ILE A 7 -3.57 0.54 5.78
N LEU A 8 -3.70 0.71 7.10
CA LEU A 8 -3.31 -0.30 8.08
C LEU A 8 -4.04 -1.64 7.83
N ASN A 9 -5.33 -1.57 7.48
CA ASN A 9 -6.16 -2.74 7.18
C ASN A 9 -5.86 -3.39 5.81
N SER A 10 -5.01 -2.78 4.97
CA SER A 10 -4.56 -3.38 3.71
C SER A 10 -3.43 -4.38 3.87
N PHE A 11 -2.87 -4.53 5.06
CA PHE A 11 -1.72 -5.40 5.33
C PHE A 11 -2.01 -6.41 6.44
N PRO A 12 -1.32 -7.56 6.44
CA PRO A 12 -1.30 -8.48 7.57
C PRO A 12 -0.95 -7.80 8.92
N PRO A 13 -1.60 -8.20 10.04
CA PRO A 13 -1.39 -7.59 11.35
C PRO A 13 0.05 -7.65 11.88
N ASP A 14 0.83 -8.67 11.49
CA ASP A 14 2.24 -8.81 11.82
C ASP A 14 3.12 -7.68 11.24
N LEU A 15 2.68 -7.05 10.14
CA LEU A 15 3.34 -5.89 9.55
C LEU A 15 2.90 -4.56 10.16
N ALA A 16 1.95 -4.55 11.10
CA ALA A 16 1.33 -3.32 11.59
C ALA A 16 2.31 -2.32 12.22
N LYS A 17 3.47 -2.77 12.72
CA LYS A 17 4.54 -1.88 13.20
C LYS A 17 5.22 -1.14 12.05
N ASP A 18 5.60 -1.84 10.99
CA ASP A 18 6.24 -1.25 9.82
C ASP A 18 5.28 -0.38 9.02
N VAL A 19 4.01 -0.78 8.89
CA VAL A 19 2.98 0.03 8.22
C VAL A 19 2.77 1.36 8.95
N ARG A 20 2.65 1.35 10.29
CA ARG A 20 2.58 2.61 11.06
C ARG A 20 3.82 3.46 10.86
N ARG A 21 5.01 2.85 10.85
CA ARG A 21 6.26 3.59 10.63
C ARG A 21 6.28 4.27 9.25
N VAL A 22 5.83 3.60 8.20
CA VAL A 22 5.69 4.20 6.85
C VAL A 22 4.66 5.33 6.87
N LEU A 23 3.49 5.11 7.48
CA LEU A 23 2.42 6.12 7.59
C LEU A 23 2.84 7.36 8.39
N ASP A 24 3.77 7.23 9.33
CA ASP A 24 4.30 8.37 10.09
C ASP A 24 5.34 9.17 9.29
N MET A 25 5.91 8.59 8.22
CA MET A 25 6.79 9.31 7.29
C MET A 25 6.01 10.01 6.16
N LEU A 26 4.73 9.71 5.99
CA LEU A 26 3.90 10.22 4.91
C LEU A 26 3.08 11.42 5.36
N VAL A 27 3.07 12.46 4.53
CA VAL A 27 2.09 13.55 4.66
C VAL A 27 0.82 13.11 3.94
N MET A 28 -0.27 12.96 4.71
CA MET A 28 -1.59 12.59 4.23
C MET A 28 -2.61 13.68 4.59
N LYS A 29 -3.56 13.92 3.68
CA LYS A 29 -4.71 14.79 3.86
C LYS A 29 -5.98 13.94 4.02
N ASN A 30 -7.06 14.58 4.44
CA ASN A 30 -8.38 13.95 4.38
C ASN A 30 -8.71 13.62 2.92
N ASP A 31 -9.41 12.51 2.72
CA ASP A 31 -9.85 11.99 1.41
C ASP A 31 -8.72 11.56 0.45
N ASP A 32 -7.48 11.50 0.93
CA ASP A 32 -6.35 10.98 0.15
C ASP A 32 -6.48 9.47 -0.13
N ILE A 33 -7.25 8.73 0.69
CA ILE A 33 -7.53 7.30 0.50
C ILE A 33 -9.01 7.13 0.18
N SER A 34 -9.29 6.48 -0.94
CA SER A 34 -10.65 6.19 -1.37
C SER A 34 -11.45 5.51 -0.24
N SER A 35 -12.72 5.90 -0.09
CA SER A 35 -13.67 5.19 0.77
C SER A 35 -14.04 3.82 0.23
N ARG A 36 -13.87 3.61 -1.08
CA ARG A 36 -14.05 2.31 -1.74
C ARG A 36 -12.82 1.46 -1.54
N TYR A 37 -13.05 0.21 -1.18
CA TYR A 37 -12.05 -0.81 -1.01
C TYR A 37 -12.60 -2.14 -1.50
N TYR A 38 -11.71 -3.10 -1.66
CA TYR A 38 -12.06 -4.49 -1.92
C TYR A 38 -11.41 -5.37 -0.86
N ILE A 39 -12.10 -6.47 -0.55
CA ILE A 39 -11.59 -7.46 0.38
C ILE A 39 -10.82 -8.52 -0.40
N VAL A 40 -9.62 -8.84 0.06
CA VAL A 40 -8.82 -9.95 -0.45
C VAL A 40 -8.60 -10.93 0.69
N ASN A 41 -8.85 -12.21 0.43
CA ASN A 41 -8.40 -13.27 1.32
C ASN A 41 -6.94 -13.60 1.03
N LEU A 42 -6.08 -13.30 1.98
CA LEU A 42 -4.64 -13.52 1.93
C LEU A 42 -4.28 -14.57 2.98
N GLY A 43 -4.22 -15.84 2.57
CA GLY A 43 -3.87 -16.94 3.47
C GLY A 43 -4.85 -17.12 4.64
N GLY A 44 -6.16 -16.95 4.40
CA GLY A 44 -7.20 -17.04 5.44
C GLY A 44 -7.48 -15.72 6.17
N LEU A 45 -6.64 -14.70 6.01
CA LEU A 45 -6.87 -13.36 6.54
C LEU A 45 -7.59 -12.48 5.51
N ASN A 46 -8.61 -11.74 5.93
CA ASN A 46 -9.22 -10.72 5.08
C ASN A 46 -8.51 -9.38 5.28
N ILE A 47 -7.91 -8.86 4.21
CA ILE A 47 -7.36 -7.50 4.15
C ILE A 47 -8.24 -6.62 3.26
N ALA A 48 -8.31 -5.33 3.58
CA ALA A 48 -9.09 -4.33 2.86
C ALA A 48 -8.15 -3.40 2.09
N ILE A 49 -8.10 -3.54 0.77
CA ILE A 49 -7.21 -2.72 -0.07
C ILE A 49 -8.04 -1.59 -0.70
N PRO A 50 -7.62 -0.32 -0.55
CA PRO A 50 -8.33 0.80 -1.16
C PRO A 50 -8.29 0.73 -2.68
N GLU A 51 -9.37 1.17 -3.31
CA GLU A 51 -9.46 1.24 -4.76
C GLU A 51 -8.40 2.21 -5.33
N ARG A 52 -8.24 3.37 -4.67
CA ARG A 52 -7.32 4.43 -5.07
C ARG A 52 -6.70 5.16 -3.88
N VAL A 53 -5.51 5.68 -4.12
CA VAL A 53 -4.77 6.64 -3.30
C VAL A 53 -4.52 7.89 -4.15
N TYR A 54 -4.72 9.07 -3.56
CA TYR A 54 -4.62 10.40 -4.17
C TYR A 54 -3.51 11.26 -3.56
N MET A 55 -2.85 10.77 -2.50
CA MET A 55 -1.67 11.38 -1.91
C MET A 55 -0.65 11.72 -2.99
N ARG A 56 0.04 12.86 -2.87
CA ARG A 56 1.26 13.08 -3.66
C ARG A 56 2.25 11.96 -3.38
N GLU A 57 2.89 11.50 -4.45
CA GLU A 57 3.99 10.55 -4.37
C GLU A 57 5.12 11.11 -3.52
N GLN A 58 5.60 10.27 -2.60
CA GLN A 58 6.59 10.63 -1.61
C GLN A 58 7.61 9.50 -1.53
N THR A 59 8.89 9.86 -1.44
CA THR A 59 10.00 8.91 -1.32
C THR A 59 10.84 9.22 -0.08
N PRO A 60 10.33 8.96 1.14
CA PRO A 60 11.12 9.17 2.35
C PRO A 60 12.39 8.30 2.34
N SER A 61 13.48 8.81 2.92
CA SER A 61 14.73 8.07 3.09
C SER A 61 14.74 7.23 4.37
N ASN A 62 15.77 6.39 4.55
CA ASN A 62 16.00 5.60 5.77
C ASN A 62 14.89 4.57 6.10
N MET A 63 14.41 3.86 5.09
CA MET A 63 13.48 2.74 5.25
C MET A 63 14.19 1.38 5.20
N THR A 64 13.66 0.42 5.96
CA THR A 64 14.00 -1.01 5.77
C THR A 64 13.44 -1.51 4.43
N ALA A 65 13.88 -2.69 3.98
CA ALA A 65 13.34 -3.33 2.78
C ALA A 65 11.82 -3.57 2.89
N VAL A 66 11.34 -4.05 4.05
CA VAL A 66 9.92 -4.27 4.32
C VAL A 66 9.13 -2.97 4.22
N GLN A 67 9.61 -1.89 4.83
CA GLN A 67 8.95 -0.57 4.79
C GLN A 67 8.90 0.00 3.37
N ARG A 68 9.95 -0.20 2.58
CA ARG A 68 9.97 0.19 1.17
C ARG A 68 8.95 -0.59 0.35
N ASN A 69 8.87 -1.91 0.54
CA ASN A 69 7.87 -2.74 -0.13
C ASN A 69 6.44 -2.33 0.27
N ILE A 70 6.20 -1.98 1.54
CA ILE A 70 4.90 -1.43 2.00
C ILE A 70 4.58 -0.11 1.29
N LEU A 71 5.56 0.81 1.19
CA LEU A 71 5.42 2.08 0.47
C LEU A 71 5.05 1.84 -1.01
N ASP A 72 5.78 0.93 -1.67
CA ASP A 72 5.52 0.56 -3.06
C ASP A 72 4.11 -0.03 -3.21
N CYS A 73 3.68 -0.93 -2.31
CA CYS A 73 2.32 -1.47 -2.29
C CYS A 73 1.26 -0.37 -2.18
N ILE A 74 1.43 0.61 -1.28
CA ILE A 74 0.50 1.75 -1.14
C ILE A 74 0.40 2.51 -2.47
N PHE A 75 1.53 2.85 -3.09
CA PHE A 75 1.53 3.64 -4.31
C PHE A 75 1.19 2.86 -5.59
N THR A 76 1.14 1.51 -5.56
CA THR A 76 0.46 0.75 -6.62
C THR A 76 -1.04 1.09 -6.72
N ARG A 77 -1.63 1.70 -5.68
CA ARG A 77 -3.00 2.20 -5.70
C ARG A 77 -3.15 3.65 -6.11
N HIS A 78 -2.07 4.33 -6.46
CA HIS A 78 -2.12 5.73 -6.85
C HIS A 78 -3.02 5.99 -8.07
N ASN A 79 -3.67 7.15 -8.17
CA ASN A 79 -4.54 7.49 -9.29
C ASN A 79 -3.77 7.65 -10.63
N ASN A 80 -2.56 8.21 -10.59
CA ASN A 80 -1.66 8.33 -11.73
C ASN A 80 -1.06 6.97 -12.11
N GLY A 81 -1.27 6.54 -13.36
CA GLY A 81 -0.75 5.28 -13.90
C GLY A 81 0.77 5.16 -13.93
N PHE A 82 1.50 6.27 -14.15
CA PHE A 82 2.98 6.26 -14.17
C PHE A 82 3.56 5.98 -12.78
N VAL A 83 2.96 6.56 -11.74
CA VAL A 83 3.32 6.30 -10.34
C VAL A 83 3.10 4.82 -10.02
N ARG A 84 1.93 4.29 -10.38
CA ARG A 84 1.62 2.86 -10.17
C ARG A 84 2.62 1.94 -10.85
N GLN A 85 2.97 2.22 -12.11
CA GLN A 85 3.92 1.41 -12.85
C GLN A 85 5.31 1.43 -12.21
N ARG A 86 5.81 2.60 -11.79
CA ARG A 86 7.11 2.71 -11.13
C ARG A 86 7.16 1.90 -9.84
N HIS A 87 6.16 2.03 -8.98
CA HIS A 87 6.13 1.28 -7.72
C HIS A 87 5.90 -0.22 -7.94
N LEU A 88 5.17 -0.62 -8.99
CA LEU A 88 5.09 -2.03 -9.39
C LEU A 88 6.47 -2.57 -9.81
N GLN A 89 7.27 -1.80 -10.57
CA GLN A 89 8.60 -2.22 -11.00
C GLN A 89 9.53 -2.53 -9.81
N ASN A 90 9.44 -1.75 -8.74
CA ASN A 90 10.19 -1.99 -7.50
C ASN A 90 9.81 -3.32 -6.83
N LEU A 91 8.59 -3.82 -7.05
CA LEU A 91 8.07 -5.05 -6.46
C LEU A 91 8.28 -6.29 -7.32
N ILE A 92 8.78 -6.19 -8.55
CA ILE A 92 8.89 -7.35 -9.47
C ILE A 92 9.78 -8.46 -8.89
N SER A 93 10.84 -8.12 -8.17
CA SER A 93 11.73 -9.08 -7.52
C SER A 93 11.35 -9.40 -6.07
N CYS A 94 10.27 -8.80 -5.56
CA CYS A 94 9.82 -9.02 -4.20
C CYS A 94 9.11 -10.37 -4.08
N THR A 95 9.57 -11.22 -3.15
CA THR A 95 9.02 -12.56 -2.91
C THR A 95 8.06 -12.60 -1.72
N GLU A 96 7.79 -11.45 -1.11
CA GLU A 96 6.89 -11.32 0.02
C GLU A 96 5.43 -11.54 -0.41
N TYR A 97 4.81 -12.60 0.11
CA TYR A 97 3.47 -13.05 -0.31
C TYR A 97 2.38 -11.97 -0.18
N TRP A 98 2.52 -11.08 0.81
CA TRP A 98 1.56 -10.02 1.10
C TRP A 98 1.57 -8.88 0.07
N THR A 99 2.57 -8.84 -0.83
CA THR A 99 2.60 -7.87 -1.94
C THR A 99 1.75 -8.32 -3.14
N ILE A 100 1.48 -9.63 -3.25
CA ILE A 100 0.80 -10.24 -4.40
C ILE A 100 -0.54 -9.57 -4.72
N PRO A 101 -1.45 -9.32 -3.75
CA PRO A 101 -2.74 -8.68 -4.05
C PRO A 101 -2.62 -7.30 -4.70
N PHE A 102 -1.59 -6.53 -4.31
CA PHE A 102 -1.34 -5.19 -4.82
C PHE A 102 -0.87 -5.23 -6.27
N CYS A 103 0.04 -6.17 -6.59
CA CYS A 103 0.55 -6.37 -7.94
C CYS A 103 -0.52 -6.90 -8.89
N PHE A 104 -1.24 -7.95 -8.49
CA PHE A 104 -2.25 -8.60 -9.33
C PHE A 104 -3.43 -7.69 -9.65
N LYS A 105 -3.81 -6.78 -8.73
CA LYS A 105 -4.93 -5.86 -9.01
C LYS A 105 -4.65 -4.87 -10.14
N LEU A 106 -3.41 -4.78 -10.64
CA LEU A 106 -3.09 -3.94 -11.80
C LEU A 106 -3.39 -4.60 -13.14
N LEU A 107 -3.74 -5.89 -13.16
CA LEU A 107 -4.01 -6.66 -14.39
C LEU A 107 -5.48 -6.56 -14.89
N GLY A 108 -6.36 -5.85 -14.16
CA GLY A 108 -7.80 -5.70 -14.46
C GLY A 108 -8.69 -6.22 -13.35
#